data_AF-A0A163KBI8-F1
#
_entry.id   AF-A0A163KBI8-F1
#
_cell.length_a   1.000
_cell.length_b   1.000
_cell.length_c   1.000
_cell.angle_alpha   90.00
_cell.angle_beta   90.00
_cell.angle_gamma   90.00
#
_symmetry.space_group_name_H-M   'P 1'
#
loop_
_entity.id
_entity.type
_entity.pdbx_description
1 polymer ?
#
loop_
_entity_poly.entity_id
_entity_poly.type
_entity_poly.pdbx_seq_one_letter_code
_entity_poly.pdbx_strand_id
1 'polypeptide(L)'
;MKCLETSEIENLIFEEDNSLQKLHIETCLHCTQVYQRVLNEHRDLRYLFSVESPKEQINENVMHSIYNHVRTKDPIRQKKGWKKQRLLAVFTSVILIIGSFLYISGPTIADTFKSLLSGGTTDIGLLDAKNYGTILDPGVLVVDHGYTLKINEVSADGGRMVMALQLINSNGLSSEGMLKLGEENRIYVQDEKGNILGEFSNVGKTNDYYQLSVIFPNIIESESIKVVGEINHLGGTVSNQKTIQGDWNFNFALDLNKANQISTVKEINQSYIVPNTNITVQMNRLIQTPSSTRLEMETTSTSHRLKVGSLMFHFEDDTGNEIHSVGSTKGGHKQGLLEVHHYTDPQDEKITHWSYSFINIPDDAVFVFDGLSLLEEDGSSIVFNTNELRQNRITFKGKNNEDQIHLNDVTISTEGGDKNSQTIIKINGFSNSNFINDQWFIQPIGDIKKYPVQFRGGLSPSGNGTEISDNSEFVIEGLPHIEGEFKVVRTLMERIYTSVDWKIDLNEK
;
A
#
# COMPACT_ATOMS: atom_id res chain seq x y z
N MET A 1 -40.57 -15.51 6.10
CA MET A 1 -39.21 -15.72 6.64
C MET A 1 -38.43 -14.43 6.42
N LYS A 2 -37.51 -14.05 7.31
CA LYS A 2 -36.60 -12.90 7.07
C LYS A 2 -35.64 -13.29 5.95
N CYS A 3 -35.26 -12.33 5.10
CA CYS A 3 -34.21 -12.56 4.10
C CYS A 3 -32.91 -12.96 4.81
N LEU A 4 -32.19 -13.89 4.18
CA LEU A 4 -30.90 -14.38 4.66
C LEU A 4 -29.79 -13.38 4.30
N GLU A 5 -28.81 -13.26 5.18
CA GLU A 5 -27.58 -12.51 4.90
C GLU A 5 -26.60 -13.36 4.06
N THR A 6 -25.65 -12.70 3.38
CA THR A 6 -24.70 -13.36 2.46
C THR A 6 -23.96 -14.53 3.14
N SER A 7 -23.50 -14.34 4.38
CA SER A 7 -22.79 -15.38 5.15
C SER A 7 -23.68 -16.58 5.50
N GLU A 8 -25.00 -16.38 5.67
CA GLU A 8 -25.95 -17.47 5.91
C GLU A 8 -26.18 -18.29 4.62
N ILE A 9 -26.21 -17.60 3.47
CA ILE A 9 -26.33 -18.22 2.15
C ILE A 9 -25.06 -18.98 1.76
N GLU A 10 -23.87 -18.47 2.11
CA GLU A 10 -22.59 -19.16 1.92
C GLU A 10 -22.53 -20.47 2.72
N ASN A 11 -22.90 -20.45 4.01
CA ASN A 11 -22.94 -21.65 4.83
C ASN A 11 -23.90 -22.71 4.26
N LEU A 12 -25.03 -22.28 3.68
CA LEU A 12 -26.00 -23.18 3.03
C LEU A 12 -25.48 -23.88 1.77
N ILE A 13 -24.45 -23.37 1.11
CA ILE A 13 -23.80 -24.03 -0.02
C ILE A 13 -22.96 -25.23 0.45
N PHE A 14 -22.49 -25.21 1.70
CA PHE A 14 -21.65 -26.26 2.28
C PHE A 14 -22.41 -27.27 3.15
N GLU A 15 -23.62 -26.94 3.59
CA GLU A 15 -24.46 -27.81 4.43
C GLU A 15 -25.57 -28.50 3.61
N GLU A 16 -25.64 -29.84 3.66
CA GLU A 16 -26.57 -30.60 2.81
C GLU A 16 -28.05 -30.50 3.24
N ASP A 17 -28.35 -30.16 4.50
CA ASP A 17 -29.69 -30.36 5.08
C ASP A 17 -30.30 -29.10 5.72
N ASN A 18 -30.92 -28.25 4.89
CA ASN A 18 -31.78 -27.17 5.38
C ASN A 18 -32.94 -26.85 4.41
N SER A 19 -33.95 -27.73 4.42
CA SER A 19 -35.09 -27.70 3.48
C SER A 19 -35.93 -26.42 3.52
N LEU A 20 -36.05 -25.78 4.68
CA LEU A 20 -36.83 -24.55 4.87
C LEU A 20 -36.15 -23.31 4.28
N GLN A 21 -34.81 -23.23 4.40
CA GLN A 21 -34.04 -22.12 3.85
C GLN A 21 -33.85 -22.26 2.33
N LYS A 22 -33.70 -23.49 1.82
CA LYS A 22 -33.71 -23.77 0.36
C LYS A 22 -35.01 -23.32 -0.30
N LEU A 23 -36.17 -23.64 0.31
CA LEU A 23 -37.48 -23.17 -0.17
C LEU A 23 -37.60 -21.64 -0.14
N HIS A 24 -36.98 -20.96 0.82
CA HIS A 24 -36.98 -19.50 0.89
C HIS A 24 -36.13 -18.87 -0.22
N ILE A 25 -34.95 -19.43 -0.51
CA ILE A 25 -34.07 -18.98 -1.60
C ILE A 25 -34.74 -19.13 -2.97
N GLU A 26 -35.54 -20.18 -3.18
CA GLU A 26 -36.28 -20.41 -4.42
C GLU A 26 -37.48 -19.47 -4.62
N THR A 27 -38.05 -18.95 -3.54
CA THR A 27 -39.29 -18.15 -3.58
C THR A 27 -39.08 -16.66 -3.36
N CYS A 28 -37.91 -16.24 -2.84
CA CYS A 28 -37.58 -14.85 -2.57
C CYS A 28 -36.57 -14.29 -3.58
N LEU A 29 -37.02 -13.36 -4.44
CA LEU A 29 -36.20 -12.74 -5.49
C LEU A 29 -34.86 -12.17 -4.99
N HIS A 30 -34.85 -11.54 -3.82
CA HIS A 30 -33.64 -10.97 -3.22
C HIS A 30 -32.64 -12.07 -2.82
N CYS A 31 -33.11 -13.12 -2.12
CA CYS A 31 -32.24 -14.23 -1.70
C CYS A 31 -31.76 -15.04 -2.92
N THR A 32 -32.58 -15.19 -3.96
CA THR A 32 -32.15 -15.81 -5.23
C THR A 32 -31.00 -15.04 -5.87
N GLN A 33 -31.07 -13.70 -5.92
CA GLN A 33 -30.02 -12.87 -6.50
C GLN A 33 -28.72 -12.93 -5.70
N VAL A 34 -28.80 -12.91 -4.37
CA VAL A 34 -27.62 -13.06 -3.50
C VAL A 34 -27.01 -14.46 -3.67
N TYR A 35 -27.83 -15.52 -3.69
CA TYR A 35 -27.38 -16.89 -3.91
C TYR A 35 -26.69 -17.08 -5.27
N GLN A 36 -27.22 -16.51 -6.36
CA GLN A 36 -26.58 -16.58 -7.68
C GLN A 36 -25.25 -15.82 -7.72
N ARG A 37 -25.12 -14.69 -6.99
CA ARG A 37 -23.86 -13.97 -6.87
C ARG A 37 -22.80 -14.82 -6.17
N VAL A 38 -23.14 -15.38 -5.02
CA VAL A 38 -22.26 -16.26 -4.24
C VAL A 38 -21.85 -17.51 -5.04
N LEU A 39 -22.78 -18.11 -5.79
CA LEU A 39 -22.45 -19.25 -6.68
C LEU A 39 -21.51 -18.88 -7.82
N ASN A 40 -21.65 -17.69 -8.40
CA ASN A 40 -20.75 -17.22 -9.46
C ASN A 40 -19.35 -16.93 -8.89
N GLU A 41 -19.26 -16.28 -7.74
CA GLU A 41 -17.98 -16.06 -7.03
C GLU A 41 -17.28 -17.40 -6.72
N HIS A 42 -18.01 -18.40 -6.21
CA HIS A 42 -17.45 -19.74 -6.00
C HIS A 42 -17.04 -20.45 -7.29
N ARG A 43 -17.76 -20.25 -8.40
CA ARG A 43 -17.40 -20.83 -9.70
C ARG A 43 -16.13 -20.20 -10.26
N ASP A 44 -16.00 -18.89 -10.15
CA ASP A 44 -14.83 -18.13 -10.58
C ASP A 44 -13.59 -18.55 -9.77
N LEU A 45 -13.75 -18.72 -8.46
CA LEU A 45 -12.72 -19.32 -7.60
C LEU A 45 -12.36 -20.74 -8.03
N ARG A 46 -13.35 -21.61 -8.31
CA ARG A 46 -13.08 -22.99 -8.73
C ARG A 46 -12.37 -23.08 -10.08
N TYR A 47 -12.64 -22.17 -11.00
CA TYR A 47 -11.94 -22.04 -12.28
C TYR A 47 -10.47 -21.65 -12.06
N LEU A 48 -10.20 -20.72 -11.14
CA LEU A 48 -8.84 -20.32 -10.74
C LEU A 48 -8.06 -21.44 -10.03
N PHE A 49 -8.74 -22.38 -9.37
CA PHE A 49 -8.13 -23.51 -8.65
C PHE A 49 -8.12 -24.84 -9.43
N SER A 50 -8.56 -24.88 -10.68
CA SER A 50 -8.59 -26.10 -11.50
C SER A 50 -7.21 -26.43 -12.10
N VAL A 51 -6.21 -26.67 -11.26
CA VAL A 51 -4.98 -27.35 -11.64
C VAL A 51 -5.20 -28.85 -11.39
N GLU A 52 -4.96 -29.68 -12.41
CA GLU A 52 -5.09 -31.14 -12.34
C GLU A 52 -4.39 -31.71 -11.09
N SER A 53 -5.12 -32.50 -10.31
CA SER A 53 -4.56 -33.23 -9.17
C SER A 53 -3.43 -34.15 -9.64
N PRO A 54 -2.22 -34.11 -9.04
CA PRO A 54 -1.21 -35.11 -9.32
C PRO A 54 -1.73 -36.49 -8.91
N LYS A 55 -1.77 -37.40 -9.89
CA LYS A 55 -2.09 -38.82 -9.69
C LYS A 55 -1.10 -39.47 -8.71
N GLU A 56 -1.66 -40.26 -7.79
CA GLU A 56 -1.10 -41.46 -7.13
C GLU A 56 0.40 -41.48 -6.80
N GLN A 57 0.74 -41.19 -5.53
CA GLN A 57 1.65 -41.99 -4.67
C GLN A 57 1.92 -41.26 -3.33
N ILE A 58 0.92 -41.20 -2.45
CA ILE A 58 1.19 -40.95 -1.02
C ILE A 58 1.12 -42.31 -0.33
N ASN A 59 2.32 -42.89 -0.16
CA ASN A 59 2.56 -44.26 0.32
C ASN A 59 1.98 -44.50 1.73
N GLU A 60 1.40 -45.70 1.95
CA GLU A 60 0.80 -46.20 3.20
C GLU A 60 1.74 -46.11 4.43
N ASN A 61 3.03 -45.91 4.21
CA ASN A 61 4.05 -45.69 5.25
C ASN A 61 3.81 -44.42 6.09
N VAL A 62 3.12 -43.40 5.54
CA VAL A 62 2.79 -42.17 6.27
C VAL A 62 1.66 -42.39 7.28
N MET A 63 0.68 -43.23 6.96
CA MET A 63 -0.41 -43.53 7.90
C MET A 63 0.04 -44.48 9.02
N HIS A 64 1.01 -45.35 8.75
CA HIS A 64 1.52 -46.30 9.75
C HIS A 64 2.43 -45.64 10.82
N SER A 65 3.09 -44.52 10.50
CA SER A 65 3.87 -43.74 11.48
C SER A 65 3.00 -42.89 12.40
N ILE A 66 1.84 -42.44 11.90
CA ILE A 66 0.82 -41.69 12.66
C ILE A 66 0.11 -42.62 13.67
N TYR A 67 -0.22 -43.85 13.29
CA TYR A 67 -0.95 -44.77 14.18
C TYR A 67 -0.10 -45.28 15.37
N ASN A 68 1.22 -45.40 15.18
CA ASN A 68 2.14 -45.87 16.22
C ASN A 68 2.50 -44.80 17.27
N HIS A 69 2.28 -43.51 17.00
CA HIS A 69 2.53 -42.43 17.97
C HIS A 69 1.37 -42.18 18.96
N VAL A 70 0.20 -42.79 18.76
CA VAL A 70 -0.98 -42.54 19.60
C VAL A 70 -1.14 -43.55 20.74
N ARG A 71 -0.24 -44.55 20.88
CA ARG A 71 -0.39 -45.58 21.92
C ARG A 71 0.90 -45.95 22.66
N THR A 72 1.35 -45.05 23.54
CA THR A 72 2.03 -45.44 24.80
C THR A 72 1.69 -44.44 25.92
N LYS A 73 0.64 -44.74 26.69
CA LYS A 73 0.52 -44.28 28.08
C LYS A 73 0.59 -45.52 28.95
N ASP A 74 1.73 -45.72 29.60
CA ASP A 74 1.79 -46.57 30.79
C ASP A 74 1.89 -45.70 32.06
N PRO A 75 1.26 -46.12 33.17
CA PRO A 75 0.94 -45.24 34.28
C PRO A 75 2.02 -45.26 35.36
N ILE A 76 2.49 -44.08 35.77
CA ILE A 76 3.36 -43.96 36.95
C ILE A 76 2.50 -44.00 38.21
N ARG A 77 2.61 -45.13 38.93
CA ARG A 77 2.21 -45.31 40.34
C ARG A 77 3.06 -44.41 41.25
N GLN A 78 2.45 -43.57 42.10
CA GLN A 78 3.05 -43.21 43.38
C GLN A 78 2.03 -43.15 44.52
N LYS A 79 2.47 -43.65 45.68
CA LYS A 79 1.72 -43.85 46.93
C LYS A 79 1.63 -42.58 47.78
N LYS A 80 0.56 -42.53 48.58
CA LYS A 80 0.23 -41.64 49.71
C LYS A 80 1.38 -41.30 50.68
N GLY A 81 1.36 -40.07 51.21
CA GLY A 81 1.85 -39.74 52.56
C GLY A 81 1.94 -38.23 52.87
N TRP A 82 1.10 -37.73 53.79
CA TRP A 82 0.96 -36.33 54.23
C TRP A 82 2.19 -35.69 54.90
N LYS A 83 2.42 -34.37 54.71
CA LYS A 83 2.08 -33.29 55.68
C LYS A 83 2.55 -31.90 55.20
N LYS A 84 1.79 -30.91 55.68
CA LYS A 84 1.82 -29.46 55.44
C LYS A 84 3.22 -28.82 55.57
N GLN A 85 3.52 -27.87 54.68
CA GLN A 85 4.08 -26.56 55.04
C GLN A 85 3.84 -25.56 53.90
N ARG A 86 3.16 -24.45 54.25
CA ARG A 86 3.02 -23.25 53.43
C ARG A 86 4.35 -22.49 53.50
N LEU A 87 4.88 -22.05 52.36
CA LEU A 87 5.73 -20.86 52.28
C LEU A 87 5.82 -20.35 50.84
N LEU A 88 5.45 -19.07 50.72
CA LEU A 88 5.64 -18.10 49.64
C LEU A 88 6.36 -18.60 48.36
N ALA A 89 5.61 -18.64 47.26
CA ALA A 89 6.19 -18.54 45.91
C ALA A 89 6.53 -17.07 45.65
N VAL A 90 7.79 -16.71 45.86
CA VAL A 90 8.38 -15.52 45.23
C VAL A 90 8.66 -15.91 43.79
N PHE A 91 7.84 -15.41 42.85
CA PHE A 91 8.15 -15.46 41.43
C PHE A 91 9.31 -14.49 41.16
N THR A 92 10.55 -14.95 41.29
CA THR A 92 11.68 -14.30 40.62
C THR A 92 11.69 -14.77 39.18
N SER A 93 11.16 -13.94 38.29
CA SER A 93 11.32 -14.05 36.84
C SER A 93 12.81 -14.05 36.52
N VAL A 94 13.34 -15.20 36.10
CA VAL A 94 14.69 -15.29 35.55
C VAL A 94 14.60 -14.70 34.13
N ILE A 95 15.09 -13.47 34.00
CA ILE A 95 15.33 -12.82 32.72
C ILE A 95 16.53 -13.52 32.07
N LEU A 96 16.28 -14.38 31.09
CA LEU A 96 17.31 -14.84 30.16
C LEU A 96 17.38 -13.83 29.01
N ILE A 97 18.11 -12.73 29.22
CA ILE A 97 18.68 -11.96 28.10
C ILE A 97 19.80 -12.82 27.53
N ILE A 98 19.47 -13.64 26.54
CA ILE A 98 20.47 -14.26 25.67
C ILE A 98 20.62 -13.33 24.47
N GLY A 99 21.42 -12.27 24.67
CA GLY A 99 22.02 -11.52 23.57
C GLY A 99 23.17 -12.33 23.00
N SER A 100 22.88 -13.29 22.13
CA SER A 100 23.89 -13.96 21.31
C SER A 100 23.41 -13.97 19.86
N PHE A 101 24.28 -13.52 18.96
CA PHE A 101 24.13 -13.66 17.52
C PHE A 101 23.84 -15.13 17.18
N LEU A 102 22.59 -15.44 16.88
CA LEU A 102 22.17 -16.75 16.43
C LEU A 102 22.25 -16.77 14.91
N TYR A 103 23.37 -17.26 14.37
CA TYR A 103 23.37 -17.85 13.04
C TYR A 103 22.59 -19.17 13.15
N ILE A 104 21.30 -19.17 12.84
CA ILE A 104 20.52 -20.40 12.74
C ILE A 104 20.34 -20.72 11.26
N SER A 105 21.10 -21.71 10.81
CA SER A 105 20.90 -22.41 9.54
C SER A 105 20.21 -23.74 9.84
N GLY A 106 19.00 -23.92 9.33
CA GLY A 106 18.33 -25.22 9.26
C GLY A 106 16.82 -25.15 9.45
N PRO A 107 16.00 -25.60 8.48
CA PRO A 107 14.56 -25.73 8.69
C PRO A 107 14.28 -26.89 9.64
N THR A 108 13.53 -26.64 10.71
CA THR A 108 12.98 -27.70 11.56
C THR A 108 11.78 -28.32 10.85
N ILE A 109 11.77 -29.65 10.73
CA ILE A 109 10.77 -30.49 10.03
C ILE A 109 9.34 -30.39 10.63
N ALA A 110 9.09 -29.45 11.55
CA ALA A 110 7.78 -29.16 12.12
C ALA A 110 6.95 -28.13 11.32
N ASP A 111 7.50 -27.54 10.25
CA ASP A 111 6.89 -26.45 9.47
C ASP A 111 5.84 -26.89 8.43
N THR A 112 5.15 -28.01 8.65
CA THR A 112 3.96 -28.35 7.84
C THR A 112 2.71 -27.59 8.34
N PHE A 113 2.87 -26.32 8.68
CA PHE A 113 1.77 -25.38 8.85
C PHE A 113 1.62 -24.59 7.54
N LYS A 114 0.38 -24.32 7.14
CA LYS A 114 0.07 -23.44 6.00
C LYS A 114 0.76 -22.09 6.26
N SER A 115 1.76 -21.74 5.44
CA SER A 115 2.54 -20.51 5.68
C SER A 115 1.62 -19.31 5.87
N LEU A 116 1.94 -18.46 6.86
CA LEU A 116 1.12 -17.30 7.20
C LEU A 116 1.14 -16.27 6.07
N LEU A 117 2.30 -16.00 5.48
CA LEU A 117 2.45 -15.00 4.41
C LEU A 117 1.87 -15.46 3.08
N SER A 118 1.94 -16.75 2.76
CA SER A 118 1.48 -17.30 1.47
C SER A 118 0.11 -17.98 1.54
N GLY A 119 -0.44 -18.17 2.74
CA GLY A 119 -1.67 -18.91 2.98
C GLY A 119 -2.92 -18.07 2.71
N GLY A 120 -3.38 -18.02 1.46
CA GLY A 120 -4.58 -17.27 1.08
C GLY A 120 -4.33 -15.79 0.75
N THR A 121 -3.07 -15.42 0.52
CA THR A 121 -2.70 -14.10 -0.03
C THR A 121 -3.00 -14.02 -1.52
N THR A 122 -3.31 -12.80 -2.00
CA THR A 122 -3.35 -12.47 -3.43
C THR A 122 -2.06 -11.81 -3.93
N ASP A 123 -1.10 -11.59 -3.02
CA ASP A 123 0.24 -11.09 -3.37
C ASP A 123 1.04 -12.22 -4.03
N ILE A 124 1.06 -12.22 -5.37
CA ILE A 124 1.78 -13.21 -6.18
C ILE A 124 3.28 -13.22 -5.89
N GLY A 125 3.87 -12.07 -5.52
CA GLY A 125 5.28 -12.02 -5.13
C GLY A 125 5.58 -12.80 -3.84
N LEU A 126 4.64 -12.88 -2.90
CA LEU A 126 4.79 -13.75 -1.71
C LEU A 126 4.60 -15.22 -2.05
N LEU A 127 3.77 -15.55 -3.05
CA LEU A 127 3.63 -16.92 -3.55
C LEU A 127 4.91 -17.37 -4.26
N ASP A 128 5.51 -16.50 -5.06
CA ASP A 128 6.77 -16.75 -5.75
C ASP A 128 7.93 -16.88 -4.77
N ALA A 129 8.05 -15.98 -3.79
CA ALA A 129 9.02 -16.09 -2.70
C ALA A 129 8.91 -17.45 -1.97
N LYS A 130 7.70 -17.93 -1.72
CA LYS A 130 7.48 -19.27 -1.15
C LYS A 130 7.99 -20.37 -2.09
N ASN A 131 7.65 -20.31 -3.38
CA ASN A 131 8.05 -21.30 -4.37
C ASN A 131 9.58 -21.36 -4.53
N TYR A 132 10.24 -20.21 -4.47
CA TYR A 132 11.69 -20.10 -4.45
C TYR A 132 12.30 -20.44 -3.08
N GLY A 133 11.49 -20.62 -2.04
CA GLY A 133 11.92 -20.93 -0.67
C GLY A 133 12.77 -19.82 -0.06
N THR A 134 12.38 -18.56 -0.26
CA THR A 134 12.97 -17.35 0.34
C THR A 134 12.14 -16.81 1.51
N ILE A 135 11.08 -17.53 1.92
CA ILE A 135 10.39 -17.30 3.19
C ILE A 135 11.16 -18.02 4.30
N LEU A 136 11.52 -17.26 5.33
CA LEU A 136 12.37 -17.70 6.45
C LEU A 136 11.61 -17.57 7.78
N ASP A 137 11.83 -18.50 8.70
CA ASP A 137 11.45 -18.35 10.12
C ASP A 137 12.66 -17.83 10.90
N PRO A 138 12.63 -16.58 11.40
CA PRO A 138 13.76 -16.03 12.15
C PRO A 138 13.83 -16.55 13.60
N GLY A 139 12.84 -17.32 14.07
CA GLY A 139 12.80 -17.90 15.40
C GLY A 139 12.67 -16.89 16.54
N VAL A 140 12.13 -15.70 16.26
CA VAL A 140 12.00 -14.63 17.26
C VAL A 140 10.79 -14.89 18.15
N LEU A 141 11.05 -14.94 19.46
CA LEU A 141 10.04 -15.05 20.50
C LEU A 141 10.49 -14.22 21.71
N VAL A 142 9.74 -13.16 22.03
CA VAL A 142 10.01 -12.26 23.16
C VAL A 142 8.79 -12.21 24.05
N VAL A 143 8.95 -12.47 25.35
CA VAL A 143 7.85 -12.50 26.31
C VAL A 143 8.11 -11.46 27.38
N ASP A 144 7.16 -10.54 27.54
CA ASP A 144 7.20 -9.57 28.63
C ASP A 144 5.78 -9.12 29.03
N HIS A 145 5.60 -8.79 30.31
CA HIS A 145 4.33 -8.33 30.89
C HIS A 145 3.07 -9.17 30.53
N GLY A 146 3.25 -10.49 30.33
CA GLY A 146 2.17 -11.40 29.96
C GLY A 146 1.78 -11.35 28.48
N TYR A 147 2.57 -10.69 27.64
CA TYR A 147 2.44 -10.69 26.19
C TYR A 147 3.66 -11.34 25.53
N THR A 148 3.40 -12.16 24.52
CA THR A 148 4.41 -12.80 23.68
C THR A 148 4.38 -12.18 22.30
N LEU A 149 5.49 -11.60 21.88
CA LEU A 149 5.74 -11.22 20.51
C LEU A 149 6.47 -12.37 19.82
N LYS A 150 5.93 -12.83 18.69
CA LYS A 150 6.54 -13.87 17.87
C LYS A 150 6.66 -13.39 16.43
N ILE A 151 7.79 -13.63 15.79
CA ILE A 151 7.94 -13.45 14.34
C ILE A 151 8.03 -14.83 13.74
N ASN A 152 7.02 -15.19 12.96
CA ASN A 152 6.86 -16.55 12.43
C ASN A 152 7.50 -16.70 11.06
N GLU A 153 7.30 -15.70 10.20
CA GLU A 153 7.73 -15.73 8.81
C GLU A 153 8.21 -14.36 8.37
N VAL A 154 9.28 -14.35 7.59
CA VAL A 154 9.79 -13.18 6.89
C VAL A 154 10.12 -13.59 5.46
N SER A 155 9.51 -12.91 4.49
CA SER A 155 9.98 -12.89 3.10
C SER A 155 10.93 -11.71 2.95
N ALA A 156 12.12 -11.94 2.42
CA ALA A 156 13.12 -10.90 2.26
C ALA A 156 13.91 -11.07 0.95
N ASP A 157 14.03 -9.98 0.21
CA ASP A 157 14.93 -9.85 -0.92
C ASP A 157 15.46 -8.41 -1.02
N GLY A 158 16.22 -8.12 -2.07
CA GLY A 158 16.81 -6.80 -2.28
C GLY A 158 15.79 -5.68 -2.50
N GLY A 159 14.55 -6.00 -2.89
CA GLY A 159 13.51 -5.02 -3.23
C GLY A 159 12.56 -4.71 -2.09
N ARG A 160 12.17 -5.72 -1.30
CA ARG A 160 11.27 -5.55 -0.15
C ARG A 160 11.44 -6.62 0.91
N MET A 161 10.84 -6.36 2.06
CA MET A 161 10.58 -7.39 3.08
C MET A 161 9.14 -7.37 3.54
N VAL A 162 8.61 -8.55 3.82
CA VAL A 162 7.29 -8.74 4.43
C VAL A 162 7.41 -9.67 5.62
N MET A 163 6.83 -9.31 6.75
CA MET A 163 6.93 -10.00 8.02
C MET A 163 5.54 -10.33 8.57
N ALA A 164 5.37 -11.57 9.02
CA ALA A 164 4.23 -12.00 9.84
C ALA A 164 4.61 -11.98 11.32
N LEU A 165 4.05 -11.03 12.06
CA LEU A 165 4.29 -10.84 13.49
C LEU A 165 3.02 -11.16 14.29
N GLN A 166 3.12 -12.06 15.26
CA GLN A 166 2.03 -12.38 16.20
C GLN A 166 2.25 -11.69 17.53
N LEU A 167 1.18 -11.17 18.12
CA LEU A 167 1.17 -10.67 19.49
C LEU A 167 0.12 -11.43 20.28
N ILE A 168 0.54 -12.17 21.29
CA ILE A 168 -0.30 -13.13 22.00
C ILE A 168 -0.35 -12.73 23.48
N ASN A 169 -1.54 -12.64 24.09
CA ASN A 169 -1.66 -12.35 25.52
C ASN A 169 -1.46 -13.60 26.39
N SER A 170 -1.53 -13.41 27.70
CA SER A 170 -1.33 -14.44 28.72
C SER A 170 -2.32 -15.61 28.63
N ASN A 171 -3.46 -15.42 27.94
CA ASN A 171 -4.45 -16.46 27.72
C ASN A 171 -4.21 -17.25 26.43
N GLY A 172 -3.13 -16.96 25.69
CA GLY A 172 -2.82 -17.58 24.42
C GLY A 172 -3.65 -17.04 23.25
N LEU A 173 -4.34 -15.90 23.42
CA LEU A 173 -5.16 -15.29 22.37
C LEU A 173 -4.42 -14.14 21.67
N SER A 174 -4.68 -13.98 20.38
CA SER A 174 -4.20 -12.83 19.60
C SER A 174 -4.63 -11.51 20.26
N SER A 175 -3.71 -10.55 20.34
CA SER A 175 -3.87 -9.25 20.98
C SER A 175 -3.74 -8.13 19.97
N GLU A 176 -4.66 -8.15 19.02
CA GLU A 176 -4.65 -7.24 17.88
C GLU A 176 -4.93 -5.80 18.28
N GLY A 177 -4.34 -4.88 17.53
CA GLY A 177 -4.47 -3.44 17.77
C GLY A 177 -3.66 -2.91 18.95
N MET A 178 -2.99 -3.78 19.73
CA MET A 178 -2.11 -3.36 20.82
C MET A 178 -0.72 -2.90 20.31
N LEU A 179 -0.21 -3.46 19.22
CA LEU A 179 1.03 -2.97 18.61
C LEU A 179 0.72 -1.77 17.70
N LYS A 180 1.36 -0.64 17.98
CA LYS A 180 1.34 0.58 17.18
C LYS A 180 2.77 0.89 16.76
N LEU A 181 3.01 1.09 15.47
CA LEU A 181 4.31 1.48 14.91
C LEU A 181 4.30 2.98 14.58
N GLY A 182 5.45 3.65 14.65
CA GLY A 182 5.62 5.06 14.24
C GLY A 182 5.54 6.11 15.37
N GLU A 183 5.26 5.68 16.61
CA GLU A 183 5.43 6.52 17.81
C GLU A 183 6.78 6.22 18.47
N GLU A 184 6.78 5.53 19.61
CA GLU A 184 8.00 5.08 20.30
C GLU A 184 8.40 3.64 19.92
N ASN A 185 7.49 2.91 19.26
CA ASN A 185 7.77 1.58 18.76
C ASN A 185 8.14 1.63 17.28
N ARG A 186 9.25 0.99 16.94
CA ARG A 186 9.83 1.00 15.59
C ARG A 186 10.37 -0.38 15.25
N ILE A 187 10.22 -0.79 14.01
CA ILE A 187 10.88 -1.99 13.49
C ILE A 187 11.54 -1.57 12.20
N TYR A 188 12.86 -1.68 12.11
CA TYR A 188 13.63 -1.19 10.98
C TYR A 188 14.72 -2.16 10.55
N VAL A 189 15.23 -1.94 9.34
CA VAL A 189 16.25 -2.77 8.70
C VAL A 189 17.55 -1.97 8.64
N GLN A 190 18.67 -2.63 8.92
CA GLN A 190 20.01 -2.07 8.81
C GLN A 190 20.93 -2.92 7.93
N ASP A 191 21.89 -2.25 7.31
CA ASP A 191 23.06 -2.92 6.74
C ASP A 191 24.05 -3.35 7.83
N GLU A 192 25.12 -4.05 7.42
CA GLU A 192 26.20 -4.48 8.30
C GLU A 192 26.96 -3.32 8.98
N LYS A 193 26.87 -2.11 8.42
CA LYS A 193 27.50 -0.89 8.96
C LYS A 193 26.59 -0.16 9.94
N GLY A 194 25.35 -0.61 10.13
CA GLY A 194 24.34 0.00 10.99
C GLY A 194 23.54 1.13 10.34
N ASN A 195 23.68 1.36 9.04
CA ASN A 195 22.85 2.33 8.32
C ASN A 195 21.43 1.79 8.19
N ILE A 196 20.42 2.62 8.48
CA ILE A 196 19.02 2.24 8.34
C ILE A 196 18.66 2.22 6.84
N LEU A 197 18.20 1.08 6.36
CA LEU A 197 17.80 0.86 4.96
C LEU A 197 16.30 1.12 4.73
N GLY A 198 15.50 0.95 5.79
CA GLY A 198 14.06 1.20 5.76
C GLY A 198 13.39 0.85 7.08
N GLU A 199 12.14 1.27 7.23
CA GLU A 199 11.32 1.03 8.42
C GLU A 199 10.03 0.31 8.03
N PHE A 200 9.63 -0.68 8.82
CA PHE A 200 8.42 -1.44 8.59
C PHE A 200 7.18 -0.60 8.88
N SER A 201 6.24 -0.68 7.97
CA SER A 201 4.88 -0.17 8.15
C SER A 201 3.90 -1.33 8.29
N ASN A 202 2.78 -1.08 8.96
CA ASN A 202 1.69 -2.05 9.02
C ASN A 202 0.82 -1.90 7.76
N VAL A 203 0.87 -2.90 6.88
CA VAL A 203 0.14 -2.90 5.60
C VAL A 203 -1.12 -3.76 5.61
N GLY A 204 -1.37 -4.48 6.70
CA GLY A 204 -2.52 -5.35 6.82
C GLY A 204 -2.61 -6.03 8.17
N LYS A 205 -3.82 -6.47 8.50
CA LYS A 205 -4.11 -7.23 9.71
C LYS A 205 -4.97 -8.42 9.33
N THR A 206 -4.53 -9.61 9.70
CA THR A 206 -5.43 -10.76 9.80
C THR A 206 -5.98 -10.82 11.23
N ASN A 207 -6.75 -11.86 11.58
CA ASN A 207 -7.17 -12.12 12.96
C ASN A 207 -6.08 -12.82 13.81
N ASP A 208 -4.96 -13.20 13.18
CA ASP A 208 -3.94 -14.04 13.80
C ASP A 208 -2.55 -13.38 13.82
N TYR A 209 -2.28 -12.39 12.97
CA TYR A 209 -0.98 -11.73 12.86
C TYR A 209 -1.05 -10.35 12.19
N TYR A 210 -0.05 -9.51 12.49
CA TYR A 210 0.25 -8.26 11.79
C TYR A 210 1.08 -8.59 10.54
N GLN A 211 0.63 -8.10 9.38
CA GLN A 211 1.43 -8.11 8.16
C GLN A 211 2.17 -6.79 8.05
N LEU A 212 3.48 -6.84 8.25
CA LEU A 212 4.35 -5.67 8.18
C LEU A 212 5.15 -5.73 6.90
N SER A 213 5.36 -4.59 6.24
CA SER A 213 6.26 -4.53 5.09
C SER A 213 7.12 -3.29 5.08
N VAL A 214 8.28 -3.45 4.46
CA VAL A 214 9.18 -2.37 4.07
C VAL A 214 9.54 -2.59 2.61
N ILE A 215 9.48 -1.54 1.81
CA ILE A 215 9.93 -1.54 0.42
C ILE A 215 11.14 -0.61 0.40
N PHE A 216 12.23 -1.05 -0.22
CA PHE A 216 13.48 -0.31 -0.15
C PHE A 216 13.54 0.74 -1.26
N PRO A 217 14.02 1.96 -0.95
CA PRO A 217 14.15 3.02 -1.95
C PRO A 217 15.18 2.67 -3.04
N ASN A 218 16.13 1.78 -2.73
CA ASN A 218 17.12 1.22 -3.63
C ASN A 218 17.20 -0.30 -3.44
N ILE A 219 17.59 -1.03 -4.49
CA ILE A 219 17.85 -2.48 -4.35
C ILE A 219 19.03 -2.69 -3.40
N ILE A 220 18.81 -3.53 -2.40
CA ILE A 220 19.86 -3.96 -1.48
C ILE A 220 20.69 -5.05 -2.16
N GLU A 221 21.98 -4.78 -2.36
CA GLU A 221 22.94 -5.74 -2.92
C GLU A 221 23.71 -6.53 -1.85
N SER A 222 23.50 -6.23 -0.57
CA SER A 222 24.21 -6.93 0.51
C SER A 222 23.77 -8.39 0.62
N GLU A 223 24.71 -9.25 1.01
CA GLU A 223 24.44 -10.67 1.27
C GLU A 223 23.66 -10.87 2.56
N SER A 224 23.73 -9.91 3.49
CA SER A 224 23.01 -9.96 4.75
C SER A 224 22.45 -8.61 5.16
N ILE A 225 21.38 -8.66 5.95
CA ILE A 225 20.75 -7.49 6.59
C ILE A 225 20.39 -7.83 8.02
N LYS A 226 20.22 -6.79 8.84
CA LYS A 226 19.77 -6.92 10.23
C LYS A 226 18.41 -6.26 10.40
N VAL A 227 17.47 -6.98 11.01
CA VAL A 227 16.20 -6.42 11.45
C VAL A 227 16.29 -6.11 12.94
N VAL A 228 15.82 -4.93 13.33
CA VAL A 228 15.79 -4.46 14.72
C VAL A 228 14.38 -4.00 15.06
N GLY A 229 13.81 -4.58 16.11
CA GLY A 229 12.57 -4.13 16.71
C GLY A 229 12.85 -3.44 18.04
N GLU A 230 12.48 -2.18 18.12
CA GLU A 230 12.44 -1.37 19.35
C GLU A 230 10.98 -1.25 19.77
N ILE A 231 10.51 -2.09 20.71
CA ILE A 231 9.12 -2.15 21.15
C ILE A 231 9.08 -2.09 22.66
N ASN A 232 8.77 -0.89 23.18
CA ASN A 232 8.85 -0.60 24.62
C ASN A 232 7.46 -0.40 25.26
N HIS A 233 6.40 -0.37 24.47
CA HIS A 233 5.04 -0.33 25.00
C HIS A 233 4.03 -1.02 24.09
N LEU A 234 2.91 -1.45 24.66
CA LEU A 234 1.74 -1.97 23.96
C LEU A 234 0.48 -1.22 24.39
N GLY A 235 -0.42 -0.98 23.45
CA GLY A 235 -1.68 -0.28 23.65
C GLY A 235 -1.55 1.23 23.82
N GLY A 236 -2.69 1.91 23.87
CA GLY A 236 -2.76 3.38 23.89
C GLY A 236 -2.75 3.98 22.48
N THR A 237 -3.59 5.02 22.30
CA THR A 237 -3.76 6.01 21.19
C THR A 237 -5.24 6.34 20.93
N VAL A 238 -6.18 5.54 21.43
CA VAL A 238 -7.63 5.84 21.45
C VAL A 238 -8.08 6.01 22.91
N SER A 239 -8.95 6.98 23.19
CA SER A 239 -9.48 7.24 24.54
C SER A 239 -9.97 5.93 25.19
N ASN A 240 -9.33 5.55 26.31
CA ASN A 240 -9.61 4.40 27.19
C ASN A 240 -8.81 3.09 27.00
N GLN A 241 -7.82 3.00 26.11
CA GLN A 241 -6.89 1.87 26.16
C GLN A 241 -5.71 2.13 27.11
N LYS A 242 -5.48 1.21 28.05
CA LYS A 242 -4.34 1.27 28.98
C LYS A 242 -3.04 0.95 28.22
N THR A 243 -2.08 1.86 28.26
CA THR A 243 -0.71 1.59 27.82
C THR A 243 0.00 0.67 28.80
N ILE A 244 0.69 -0.34 28.27
CA ILE A 244 1.50 -1.31 29.00
C ILE A 244 2.94 -1.05 28.61
N GLN A 245 3.74 -0.61 29.58
CA GLN A 245 5.19 -0.43 29.41
C GLN A 245 5.88 -1.79 29.56
N GLY A 246 6.87 -2.07 28.73
CA GLY A 246 7.62 -3.32 28.73
C GLY A 246 8.81 -3.30 27.79
N ASP A 247 9.39 -4.46 27.54
CA ASP A 247 10.55 -4.66 26.65
C ASP A 247 10.27 -5.89 25.76
N TRP A 248 9.81 -5.62 24.55
CA TRP A 248 9.65 -6.60 23.48
C TRP A 248 10.68 -6.38 22.37
N ASN A 249 11.85 -5.81 22.71
CA ASN A 249 12.90 -5.54 21.76
C ASN A 249 13.45 -6.85 21.18
N PHE A 250 13.75 -6.85 19.88
CA PHE A 250 14.36 -7.99 19.20
C PHE A 250 15.35 -7.53 18.14
N ASN A 251 16.25 -8.43 17.75
CA ASN A 251 17.01 -8.26 16.54
C ASN A 251 17.42 -9.63 15.98
N PHE A 252 17.49 -9.72 14.66
CA PHE A 252 17.94 -10.92 13.96
C PHE A 252 18.58 -10.53 12.63
N ALA A 253 19.45 -11.38 12.10
CA ALA A 253 20.04 -11.22 10.79
C ALA A 253 19.35 -12.13 9.78
N LEU A 254 19.30 -11.71 8.52
CA LEU A 254 18.81 -12.50 7.41
C LEU A 254 19.88 -12.62 6.34
N ASP A 255 19.96 -13.79 5.74
CA ASP A 255 20.80 -14.09 4.58
C ASP A 255 19.98 -13.88 3.30
N LEU A 256 20.43 -12.97 2.44
CA LEU A 256 19.83 -12.62 1.17
C LEU A 256 20.48 -13.35 -0.02
N ASN A 257 21.52 -14.16 0.19
CA ASN A 257 22.27 -14.80 -0.91
C ASN A 257 21.37 -15.58 -1.86
N LYS A 258 20.43 -16.37 -1.32
CA LYS A 258 19.50 -17.15 -2.14
C LYS A 258 18.61 -16.25 -2.99
N ALA A 259 18.07 -15.17 -2.40
CA ALA A 259 17.22 -14.22 -3.10
C ALA A 259 18.02 -13.46 -4.18
N ASN A 260 19.24 -13.03 -3.87
CA ASN A 260 20.11 -12.32 -4.80
C ASN A 260 20.52 -13.19 -5.98
N GLN A 261 20.76 -14.49 -5.78
CA GLN A 261 21.13 -15.43 -6.84
C GLN A 261 20.04 -15.67 -7.89
N ILE A 262 18.77 -15.54 -7.49
CA ILE A 262 17.63 -15.72 -8.40
C ILE A 262 17.04 -14.39 -8.88
N SER A 263 17.54 -13.27 -8.36
CA SER A 263 17.17 -11.95 -8.85
C SER A 263 17.81 -11.71 -10.21
N THR A 264 17.09 -11.05 -11.11
CA THR A 264 17.54 -10.75 -12.47
C THR A 264 17.57 -9.24 -12.70
N VAL A 265 18.52 -8.80 -13.51
CA VAL A 265 18.59 -7.42 -13.99
C VAL A 265 18.53 -7.46 -15.51
N LYS A 266 17.49 -6.84 -16.07
CA LYS A 266 17.35 -6.63 -17.51
C LYS A 266 17.64 -5.16 -17.81
N GLU A 267 18.78 -4.91 -18.45
CA GLU A 267 19.11 -3.62 -19.02
C GLU A 267 18.22 -3.33 -20.23
N ILE A 268 17.60 -2.14 -20.27
CA ILE A 268 16.69 -1.70 -21.35
C ILE A 268 17.34 -0.56 -22.12
N ASN A 269 17.80 0.48 -21.40
CA ASN A 269 18.53 1.63 -21.94
C ASN A 269 17.90 2.26 -23.20
N GLN A 270 16.56 2.37 -23.20
CA GLN A 270 15.81 3.03 -24.26
C GLN A 270 15.34 4.41 -23.82
N SER A 271 15.29 5.36 -24.75
CA SER A 271 14.88 6.74 -24.47
C SER A 271 13.83 7.23 -25.45
N TYR A 272 12.95 8.11 -24.97
CA TYR A 272 11.90 8.73 -25.73
C TYR A 272 11.83 10.23 -25.45
N ILE A 273 11.78 11.04 -26.51
CA ILE A 273 11.60 12.49 -26.39
C ILE A 273 10.10 12.77 -26.46
N VAL A 274 9.54 13.31 -25.39
CA VAL A 274 8.10 13.56 -25.30
C VAL A 274 7.70 14.72 -26.22
N PRO A 275 6.83 14.51 -27.22
CA PRO A 275 6.46 15.56 -28.17
C PRO A 275 5.89 16.81 -27.52
N ASN A 276 6.17 17.98 -28.10
CA ASN A 276 5.75 19.29 -27.59
C ASN A 276 6.22 19.60 -26.17
N THR A 277 7.20 18.84 -25.67
CA THR A 277 7.92 19.12 -24.44
C THR A 277 9.42 19.21 -24.72
N ASN A 278 10.18 19.55 -23.68
CA ASN A 278 11.63 19.54 -23.67
C ASN A 278 12.18 18.43 -22.76
N ILE A 279 11.41 17.35 -22.59
CA ILE A 279 11.72 16.25 -21.68
C ILE A 279 12.05 15.00 -22.48
N THR A 280 13.16 14.38 -22.11
CA THR A 280 13.52 13.03 -22.49
C THR A 280 13.22 12.10 -21.33
N VAL A 281 12.49 11.02 -21.58
CA VAL A 281 12.27 9.91 -20.64
C VAL A 281 13.20 8.79 -21.04
N GLN A 282 13.95 8.23 -20.11
CA GLN A 282 14.83 7.10 -20.30
C GLN A 282 14.38 5.95 -19.41
N MET A 283 14.18 4.78 -20.00
CA MET A 283 13.97 3.53 -19.28
C MET A 283 15.31 2.82 -19.17
N ASN A 284 15.84 2.74 -17.95
CA ASN A 284 17.18 2.22 -17.70
C ASN A 284 17.16 0.71 -17.65
N ARG A 285 16.42 0.14 -16.71
CA ARG A 285 16.44 -1.29 -16.42
C ARG A 285 15.22 -1.75 -15.64
N LEU A 286 14.97 -3.05 -15.72
CA LEU A 286 14.00 -3.78 -14.91
C LEU A 286 14.77 -4.73 -13.99
N ILE A 287 14.46 -4.72 -12.71
CA ILE A 287 15.10 -5.58 -11.70
C ILE A 287 14.02 -6.46 -11.10
N GLN A 288 14.08 -7.77 -11.31
CA GLN A 288 13.16 -8.71 -10.69
C GLN A 288 13.84 -9.37 -9.50
N THR A 289 13.12 -9.38 -8.40
CA THR A 289 13.47 -10.06 -7.15
C THR A 289 12.40 -11.11 -6.87
N PRO A 290 12.66 -12.08 -5.99
CA PRO A 290 11.70 -13.16 -5.68
C PRO A 290 10.30 -12.70 -5.34
N SER A 291 10.17 -11.51 -4.74
CA SER A 291 8.87 -10.99 -4.30
C SER A 291 8.45 -9.70 -4.98
N SER A 292 9.25 -9.09 -5.85
CA SER A 292 8.88 -7.81 -6.47
C SER A 292 9.64 -7.52 -7.76
N THR A 293 9.10 -6.64 -8.59
CA THR A 293 9.79 -6.11 -9.77
C THR A 293 9.95 -4.60 -9.66
N ARG A 294 11.14 -4.07 -9.92
CA ARG A 294 11.45 -2.65 -9.91
C ARG A 294 11.79 -2.17 -11.31
N LEU A 295 11.09 -1.14 -11.76
CA LEU A 295 11.40 -0.39 -12.97
C LEU A 295 12.16 0.88 -12.61
N GLU A 296 13.35 1.08 -13.17
CA GLU A 296 14.14 2.30 -13.00
C GLU A 296 14.12 3.13 -14.28
N MET A 297 13.79 4.42 -14.12
CA MET A 297 13.67 5.38 -15.21
C MET A 297 14.31 6.70 -14.81
N GLU A 298 14.62 7.51 -15.81
CA GLU A 298 15.10 8.88 -15.64
C GLU A 298 14.30 9.83 -16.53
N THR A 299 14.16 11.06 -16.09
CA THR A 299 13.74 12.16 -16.96
C THR A 299 14.80 13.23 -16.99
N THR A 300 15.17 13.66 -18.19
CA THR A 300 16.09 14.78 -18.39
C THR A 300 15.35 15.93 -19.06
N SER A 301 15.47 17.13 -18.49
CA SER A 301 14.95 18.37 -19.06
C SER A 301 16.04 19.19 -19.75
N THR A 302 15.73 19.90 -20.83
CA THR A 302 16.66 20.91 -21.38
C THR A 302 16.70 22.20 -20.55
N SER A 303 15.76 22.40 -19.62
CA SER A 303 15.60 23.59 -18.79
C SER A 303 15.41 23.25 -17.31
N HIS A 304 16.17 23.90 -16.42
CA HIS A 304 16.03 23.77 -14.96
C HIS A 304 14.66 24.24 -14.41
N ARG A 305 13.84 24.92 -15.23
CA ARG A 305 12.52 25.41 -14.82
C ARG A 305 11.39 24.41 -15.02
N LEU A 306 11.61 23.37 -15.82
CA LEU A 306 10.62 22.33 -16.07
C LEU A 306 10.82 21.24 -15.03
N LYS A 307 9.79 21.01 -14.20
CA LYS A 307 9.77 19.92 -13.24
C LYS A 307 8.74 18.91 -13.68
N VAL A 308 9.16 17.67 -13.87
CA VAL A 308 8.26 16.55 -14.12
C VAL A 308 7.54 16.24 -12.80
N GLY A 309 6.21 16.30 -12.81
CA GLY A 309 5.39 15.98 -11.65
C GLY A 309 5.16 14.48 -11.51
N SER A 310 4.82 13.81 -12.61
CA SER A 310 4.58 12.37 -12.64
C SER A 310 4.80 11.79 -14.04
N LEU A 311 5.11 10.49 -14.09
CA LEU A 311 5.04 9.68 -15.30
C LEU A 311 3.74 8.87 -15.29
N MET A 312 3.16 8.70 -16.48
CA MET A 312 1.96 7.90 -16.72
C MET A 312 2.31 6.81 -17.72
N PHE A 313 2.03 5.57 -17.35
CA PHE A 313 2.29 4.40 -18.19
C PHE A 313 1.54 3.20 -17.69
N HIS A 314 1.48 2.16 -18.51
CA HIS A 314 0.95 0.87 -18.15
C HIS A 314 1.75 -0.27 -18.76
N PHE A 315 1.45 -1.48 -18.29
CA PHE A 315 1.94 -2.71 -18.88
C PHE A 315 0.77 -3.49 -19.45
N GLU A 316 0.99 -4.14 -20.58
CA GLU A 316 0.04 -5.03 -21.25
C GLU A 316 0.54 -6.48 -21.22
N ASP A 317 -0.37 -7.45 -21.19
CA ASP A 317 -0.05 -8.85 -21.50
C ASP A 317 0.09 -9.08 -23.02
N ASP A 318 0.44 -10.31 -23.42
CA ASP A 318 0.61 -10.72 -24.82
C ASP A 318 -0.66 -10.59 -25.68
N THR A 319 -1.84 -10.48 -25.05
CA THR A 319 -3.13 -10.24 -25.71
C THR A 319 -3.53 -8.76 -25.74
N GLY A 320 -2.72 -7.87 -25.15
CA GLY A 320 -2.97 -6.44 -25.09
C GLY A 320 -3.85 -6.00 -23.92
N ASN A 321 -4.10 -6.84 -22.91
CA ASN A 321 -4.82 -6.39 -21.72
C ASN A 321 -3.87 -5.68 -20.76
N GLU A 322 -4.28 -4.52 -20.27
CA GLU A 322 -3.56 -3.82 -19.20
C GLU A 322 -3.43 -4.73 -17.96
N ILE A 323 -2.23 -4.91 -17.41
CA ILE A 323 -1.99 -5.68 -16.18
C ILE A 323 -1.68 -4.78 -14.98
N HIS A 324 -0.97 -3.68 -15.19
CA HIS A 324 -0.60 -2.68 -14.19
C HIS A 324 -0.59 -1.29 -14.81
N SER A 325 -0.91 -0.26 -14.03
CA SER A 325 -0.79 1.12 -14.48
C SER A 325 -0.33 2.08 -13.40
N VAL A 326 0.33 3.14 -13.84
CA VAL A 326 0.86 4.25 -13.06
C VAL A 326 0.30 5.54 -13.61
N GLY A 327 -0.28 6.38 -12.75
CA GLY A 327 -0.81 7.68 -13.16
C GLY A 327 -1.97 7.62 -14.18
N SER A 328 -2.57 6.45 -14.39
CA SER A 328 -3.63 6.28 -15.39
C SER A 328 -4.87 7.10 -15.05
N THR A 329 -5.32 7.92 -16.01
CA THR A 329 -6.61 8.61 -15.94
C THR A 329 -7.79 7.67 -16.24
N LYS A 330 -7.52 6.40 -16.60
CA LYS A 330 -8.53 5.39 -16.91
C LYS A 330 -9.05 4.78 -15.60
N GLY A 331 -10.37 4.65 -15.47
CA GLY A 331 -10.99 3.99 -14.32
C GLY A 331 -10.66 2.49 -14.27
N GLY A 332 -10.40 1.96 -13.07
CA GLY A 332 -10.15 0.52 -12.86
C GLY A 332 -8.71 0.13 -12.55
N HIS A 333 -7.96 0.97 -11.81
CA HIS A 333 -6.58 0.72 -11.40
C HIS A 333 -6.33 -0.74 -10.97
N LYS A 334 -5.42 -1.42 -11.67
CA LYS A 334 -4.98 -2.76 -11.29
C LYS A 334 -3.85 -2.65 -10.25
N GLN A 335 -4.16 -3.05 -9.02
CA GLN A 335 -3.33 -2.88 -7.81
C GLN A 335 -2.08 -3.78 -7.82
N GLY A 336 -1.09 -3.46 -8.65
CA GLY A 336 0.23 -4.09 -8.59
C GLY A 336 1.37 -3.17 -8.17
N LEU A 337 1.18 -1.85 -8.21
CA LEU A 337 2.19 -0.88 -7.79
C LEU A 337 2.31 -0.88 -6.26
N LEU A 338 3.50 -1.21 -5.77
CA LEU A 338 3.86 -1.24 -4.36
C LEU A 338 4.32 0.13 -3.88
N GLU A 339 5.22 0.78 -4.61
CA GLU A 339 5.78 2.08 -4.21
C GLU A 339 6.37 2.84 -5.41
N VAL A 340 6.42 4.17 -5.27
CA VAL A 340 7.11 5.08 -6.18
C VAL A 340 8.10 5.92 -5.38
N HIS A 341 9.37 5.87 -5.76
CA HIS A 341 10.36 6.84 -5.29
C HIS A 341 10.90 7.64 -6.46
N HIS A 342 11.08 8.93 -6.26
CA HIS A 342 11.81 9.77 -7.19
C HIS A 342 12.61 10.83 -6.46
N TYR A 343 13.72 11.24 -7.05
CA TYR A 343 14.54 12.34 -6.55
C TYR A 343 15.22 13.07 -7.70
N THR A 344 15.42 14.38 -7.55
CA THR A 344 16.22 15.17 -8.48
C THR A 344 17.69 14.95 -8.18
N ASP A 345 18.49 14.74 -9.22
CA ASP A 345 19.92 14.50 -9.10
C ASP A 345 20.61 15.68 -8.40
N PRO A 346 21.35 15.46 -7.29
CA PRO A 346 22.02 16.53 -6.57
C PRO A 346 23.11 17.25 -7.37
N GLN A 347 23.64 16.64 -8.44
CA GLN A 347 24.67 17.21 -9.31
C GLN A 347 24.09 17.85 -10.57
N ASP A 348 22.86 17.50 -10.98
CA ASP A 348 22.18 18.11 -12.12
C ASP A 348 20.66 18.18 -11.89
N GLU A 349 20.17 19.37 -11.55
CA GLU A 349 18.74 19.62 -11.28
C GLU A 349 17.81 19.36 -12.48
N LYS A 350 18.37 19.09 -13.67
CA LYS A 350 17.61 18.70 -14.86
C LYS A 350 17.26 17.22 -14.92
N ILE A 351 17.91 16.40 -14.10
CA ILE A 351 17.74 14.96 -14.08
C ILE A 351 16.88 14.60 -12.87
N THR A 352 15.81 13.85 -13.10
CA THR A 352 15.04 13.21 -12.04
C THR A 352 15.12 11.70 -12.24
N HIS A 353 15.55 11.02 -11.18
CA HIS A 353 15.59 9.57 -11.08
C HIS A 353 14.24 9.08 -10.56
N TRP A 354 13.68 8.06 -11.22
CA TRP A 354 12.40 7.46 -10.89
C TRP A 354 12.57 5.97 -10.65
N SER A 355 11.81 5.47 -9.70
CA SER A 355 11.71 4.05 -9.46
C SER A 355 10.31 3.64 -9.05
N TYR A 356 9.84 2.58 -9.69
CA TYR A 356 8.51 2.03 -9.50
C TYR A 356 8.66 0.57 -9.10
N SER A 357 8.23 0.24 -7.89
CA SER A 357 8.22 -1.14 -7.39
C SER A 357 6.83 -1.73 -7.57
N PHE A 358 6.75 -2.92 -8.14
CA PHE A 358 5.53 -3.68 -8.41
C PHE A 358 5.60 -5.04 -7.72
N ILE A 359 4.44 -5.64 -7.45
CA ILE A 359 4.35 -7.01 -6.93
C ILE A 359 5.02 -7.99 -7.91
N ASN A 360 4.75 -7.83 -9.20
CA ASN A 360 5.38 -8.57 -10.28
C ASN A 360 5.17 -7.80 -11.59
N ILE A 361 6.05 -7.99 -12.58
CA ILE A 361 5.83 -7.66 -13.98
C ILE A 361 6.32 -8.89 -14.77
N PRO A 362 5.43 -9.57 -15.53
CA PRO A 362 5.82 -10.70 -16.37
C PRO A 362 6.92 -10.34 -17.38
N ASP A 363 7.79 -11.30 -17.69
CA ASP A 363 8.89 -11.12 -18.64
C ASP A 363 8.43 -10.78 -20.06
N ASP A 364 7.24 -11.26 -20.42
CA ASP A 364 6.59 -11.06 -21.73
C ASP A 364 5.64 -9.85 -21.74
N ALA A 365 5.61 -9.07 -20.67
CA ALA A 365 4.80 -7.87 -20.62
C ALA A 365 5.31 -6.80 -21.61
N VAL A 366 4.40 -5.96 -22.07
CA VAL A 366 4.74 -4.85 -22.94
C VAL A 366 4.52 -3.54 -22.20
N PHE A 367 5.57 -2.74 -22.06
CA PHE A 367 5.47 -1.40 -21.49
C PHE A 367 4.88 -0.43 -22.51
N VAL A 368 3.93 0.40 -22.07
CA VAL A 368 3.31 1.45 -22.88
C VAL A 368 3.36 2.76 -22.10
N PHE A 369 4.02 3.76 -22.68
CA PHE A 369 4.06 5.10 -22.10
C PHE A 369 2.80 5.86 -22.46
N ASP A 370 2.04 6.32 -21.46
CA ASP A 370 0.81 7.10 -21.66
C ASP A 370 1.06 8.61 -21.59
N GLY A 371 2.17 9.04 -20.96
CA GLY A 371 2.56 10.43 -20.93
C GLY A 371 3.26 10.87 -19.65
N LEU A 372 3.31 12.19 -19.42
CA LEU A 372 3.81 12.76 -18.18
C LEU A 372 3.05 14.03 -17.80
N SER A 373 3.24 14.48 -16.56
CA SER A 373 2.80 15.80 -16.11
C SER A 373 3.98 16.74 -15.88
N LEU A 374 3.83 18.02 -16.25
CA LEU A 374 4.84 19.07 -16.01
C LEU A 374 4.26 20.18 -15.15
N LEU A 375 5.04 20.62 -14.17
CA LEU A 375 4.73 21.83 -13.42
C LEU A 375 5.19 23.06 -14.21
N GLU A 376 4.24 23.89 -14.62
CA GLU A 376 4.46 25.06 -15.46
C GLU A 376 4.00 26.36 -14.77
N GLU A 377 4.71 27.46 -15.03
CA GLU A 377 4.20 28.80 -14.70
C GLU A 377 3.02 29.15 -15.61
N ASP A 378 1.87 29.46 -15.02
CA ASP A 378 0.68 29.88 -15.77
C ASP A 378 0.58 31.42 -15.79
N GLY A 379 0.18 32.02 -14.67
CA GLY A 379 -0.02 33.47 -14.56
C GLY A 379 -1.35 33.95 -15.13
N SER A 380 -2.20 33.05 -15.64
CA SER A 380 -3.57 33.38 -16.06
C SER A 380 -4.37 33.92 -14.87
N SER A 381 -5.22 34.91 -15.14
CA SER A 381 -5.95 35.61 -14.08
C SER A 381 -7.29 36.13 -14.54
N ILE A 382 -8.19 36.29 -13.57
CA ILE A 382 -9.48 36.95 -13.77
C ILE A 382 -9.72 37.97 -12.66
N VAL A 383 -10.38 39.07 -13.00
CA VAL A 383 -10.89 40.04 -12.03
C VAL A 383 -12.40 39.90 -11.98
N PHE A 384 -12.96 39.89 -10.77
CA PHE A 384 -14.40 39.88 -10.58
C PHE A 384 -14.83 40.73 -9.40
N ASN A 385 -16.08 41.20 -9.44
CA ASN A 385 -16.74 41.81 -8.30
C ASN A 385 -17.59 40.76 -7.56
N THR A 386 -17.53 40.73 -6.24
CA THR A 386 -18.28 39.71 -5.46
C THR A 386 -19.80 39.88 -5.53
N ASN A 387 -20.29 41.10 -5.73
CA ASN A 387 -21.73 41.33 -5.93
C ASN A 387 -22.21 40.85 -7.31
N GLU A 388 -21.34 40.93 -8.32
CA GLU A 388 -21.61 40.36 -9.64
C GLU A 388 -21.60 38.82 -9.57
N LEU A 389 -20.62 38.23 -8.88
CA LEU A 389 -20.48 36.78 -8.73
C LEU A 389 -21.70 36.15 -8.02
N ARG A 390 -22.32 36.84 -7.07
CA ARG A 390 -23.56 36.39 -6.41
C ARG A 390 -24.77 36.36 -7.33
N GLN A 391 -24.72 37.08 -8.45
CA GLN A 391 -25.84 37.19 -9.41
C GLN A 391 -25.57 36.35 -10.68
N ASN A 392 -24.32 36.29 -11.11
CA ASN A 392 -23.92 35.70 -12.37
C ASN A 392 -22.65 34.86 -12.21
N ARG A 393 -22.60 33.77 -12.95
CA ARG A 393 -21.41 32.94 -13.11
C ARG A 393 -20.31 33.72 -13.83
N ILE A 394 -19.08 33.61 -13.34
CA ILE A 394 -17.90 34.21 -13.95
C ILE A 394 -16.93 33.10 -14.36
N THR A 395 -16.41 33.14 -15.59
CA THR A 395 -15.54 32.07 -16.11
C THR A 395 -14.09 32.52 -16.15
N PHE A 396 -13.26 31.91 -15.31
CA PHE A 396 -11.81 31.92 -15.47
C PHE A 396 -11.44 31.10 -16.71
N LYS A 397 -10.54 31.64 -17.53
CA LYS A 397 -9.98 30.96 -18.69
C LYS A 397 -8.47 30.84 -18.53
N GLY A 398 -7.95 29.62 -18.64
CA GLY A 398 -6.52 29.37 -18.66
C GLY A 398 -5.86 29.85 -19.96
N LYS A 399 -4.53 29.67 -20.06
CA LYS A 399 -3.79 29.89 -21.31
C LYS A 399 -4.47 29.19 -22.48
N ASN A 400 -4.53 29.87 -23.63
CA ASN A 400 -5.19 29.39 -24.86
C ASN A 400 -6.69 29.03 -24.73
N ASN A 401 -7.35 29.37 -23.61
CA ASN A 401 -8.73 28.96 -23.29
C ASN A 401 -8.94 27.43 -23.20
N GLU A 402 -7.87 26.68 -22.91
CA GLU A 402 -7.94 25.22 -22.73
C GLU A 402 -8.65 24.84 -21.42
N ASP A 403 -8.56 25.70 -20.41
CA ASP A 403 -9.24 25.54 -19.12
C ASP A 403 -10.43 26.49 -19.03
N GLN A 404 -11.54 25.99 -18.52
CA GLN A 404 -12.74 26.78 -18.25
C GLN A 404 -13.25 26.44 -16.86
N ILE A 405 -12.91 27.29 -15.90
CA ILE A 405 -13.32 27.14 -14.51
C ILE A 405 -14.33 28.22 -14.21
N HIS A 406 -15.50 27.82 -13.77
CA HIS A 406 -16.58 28.72 -13.45
C HIS A 406 -16.58 28.99 -11.95
N LEU A 407 -16.58 30.27 -11.60
CA LEU A 407 -16.84 30.78 -10.27
C LEU A 407 -18.34 31.05 -10.22
N ASN A 408 -19.03 30.44 -9.25
CA ASN A 408 -20.49 30.42 -9.21
C ASN A 408 -21.09 31.23 -8.06
N ASP A 409 -20.41 31.31 -6.92
CA ASP A 409 -20.91 31.99 -5.72
C ASP A 409 -19.76 32.27 -4.75
N VAL A 410 -19.97 33.16 -3.78
CA VAL A 410 -18.98 33.56 -2.78
C VAL A 410 -19.62 33.81 -1.41
N THR A 411 -19.16 33.08 -0.39
CA THR A 411 -19.72 33.10 0.97
C THR A 411 -18.62 33.14 2.04
N ILE A 412 -19.00 33.48 3.28
CA ILE A 412 -18.13 33.38 4.46
C ILE A 412 -18.63 32.20 5.29
N SER A 413 -17.77 31.22 5.55
CA SER A 413 -18.01 30.16 6.52
C SER A 413 -17.33 30.49 7.85
N THR A 414 -18.00 30.16 8.95
CA THR A 414 -17.51 30.31 10.33
C THR A 414 -17.40 28.97 11.05
N GLU A 415 -17.32 27.86 10.29
CA GLU A 415 -17.09 26.52 10.86
C GLU A 415 -15.77 26.51 11.66
N GLY A 416 -15.86 26.56 12.99
CA GLY A 416 -14.73 26.68 13.92
C GLY A 416 -14.70 27.94 14.80
N GLY A 417 -15.67 28.86 14.65
CA GLY A 417 -15.81 30.09 15.43
C GLY A 417 -15.23 31.34 14.73
N ASP A 418 -15.50 32.54 15.25
CA ASP A 418 -15.19 33.83 14.62
C ASP A 418 -13.71 34.07 14.26
N LYS A 419 -12.79 33.33 14.88
CA LYS A 419 -11.34 33.42 14.60
C LYS A 419 -10.89 32.60 13.38
N ASN A 420 -11.74 31.71 12.88
CA ASN A 420 -11.46 30.79 11.77
C ASN A 420 -12.39 31.07 10.57
N SER A 421 -12.83 32.31 10.38
CA SER A 421 -13.67 32.65 9.23
C SER A 421 -12.93 32.39 7.92
N GLN A 422 -13.50 31.56 7.06
CA GLN A 422 -12.97 31.23 5.73
C GLN A 422 -13.87 31.82 4.66
N THR A 423 -13.28 32.40 3.63
CA THR A 423 -14.02 32.77 2.41
C THR A 423 -14.08 31.55 1.49
N ILE A 424 -15.28 31.23 1.02
CA ILE A 424 -15.54 30.10 0.14
C ILE A 424 -16.05 30.64 -1.20
N ILE A 425 -15.41 30.24 -2.30
CA ILE A 425 -15.88 30.48 -3.65
C ILE A 425 -16.27 29.13 -4.27
N LYS A 426 -17.53 28.97 -4.65
CA LYS A 426 -17.99 27.74 -5.31
C LYS A 426 -17.50 27.69 -6.75
N ILE A 427 -16.97 26.55 -7.17
CA ILE A 427 -16.42 26.36 -8.51
C ILE A 427 -16.87 25.05 -9.16
N ASN A 428 -16.91 25.03 -10.48
CA ASN A 428 -16.99 23.82 -11.30
C ASN A 428 -16.37 24.08 -12.67
N GLY A 429 -16.27 23.05 -13.52
CA GLY A 429 -15.78 23.20 -14.89
C GLY A 429 -14.72 22.18 -15.25
N PHE A 430 -13.79 22.58 -16.11
CA PHE A 430 -12.78 21.70 -16.68
C PHE A 430 -11.39 22.35 -16.67
N SER A 431 -10.37 21.56 -16.34
CA SER A 431 -8.97 21.95 -16.41
C SER A 431 -8.16 20.86 -17.13
N ASN A 432 -7.34 21.24 -18.11
CA ASN A 432 -6.37 20.39 -18.81
C ASN A 432 -5.08 20.21 -17.99
N SER A 433 -5.25 20.04 -16.67
CA SER A 433 -4.20 19.88 -15.68
C SER A 433 -4.61 18.85 -14.63
N ASN A 434 -3.64 18.38 -13.85
CA ASN A 434 -3.92 17.73 -12.58
C ASN A 434 -4.28 18.82 -11.55
N PHE A 435 -5.56 19.22 -11.56
CA PHE A 435 -6.04 20.45 -10.92
C PHE A 435 -5.70 20.57 -9.43
N ILE A 436 -5.61 19.44 -8.72
CA ILE A 436 -5.30 19.44 -7.28
C ILE A 436 -3.91 19.99 -6.96
N ASN A 437 -2.99 19.94 -7.92
CA ASN A 437 -1.61 20.40 -7.79
C ASN A 437 -1.41 21.82 -8.36
N ASP A 438 -2.44 22.42 -8.94
CA ASP A 438 -2.39 23.82 -9.37
C ASP A 438 -2.29 24.75 -8.15
N GLN A 439 -1.51 25.82 -8.28
CA GLN A 439 -1.35 26.82 -7.22
C GLN A 439 -2.07 28.10 -7.58
N TRP A 440 -2.80 28.63 -6.60
CA TRP A 440 -3.70 29.76 -6.79
C TRP A 440 -3.54 30.77 -5.66
N PHE A 441 -3.72 32.05 -6.00
CA PHE A 441 -3.95 33.09 -5.00
C PHE A 441 -5.09 34.02 -5.41
N ILE A 442 -5.70 34.63 -4.42
CA ILE A 442 -6.63 35.75 -4.58
C ILE A 442 -6.04 37.03 -3.98
N GLN A 443 -6.33 38.16 -4.59
CA GLN A 443 -5.84 39.47 -4.17
C GLN A 443 -6.94 40.52 -4.32
N PRO A 444 -7.31 41.26 -3.25
CA PRO A 444 -8.18 42.43 -3.37
C PRO A 444 -7.55 43.48 -4.30
N ILE A 445 -8.34 44.06 -5.21
CA ILE A 445 -7.84 45.13 -6.09
C ILE A 445 -7.47 46.36 -5.25
N GLY A 446 -6.24 46.85 -5.42
CA GLY A 446 -5.69 47.96 -4.65
C GLY A 446 -4.92 47.56 -3.38
N ASP A 447 -4.92 46.28 -3.01
CA ASP A 447 -4.07 45.72 -1.95
C ASP A 447 -2.83 45.04 -2.56
N ILE A 448 -1.72 44.98 -1.81
CA ILE A 448 -0.49 44.24 -2.16
C ILE A 448 -0.55 42.80 -1.63
N LYS A 449 -1.34 42.55 -0.57
CA LYS A 449 -1.40 41.26 0.09
C LYS A 449 -2.12 40.21 -0.78
N LYS A 450 -1.49 39.05 -0.91
CA LYS A 450 -2.02 37.87 -1.61
C LYS A 450 -2.45 36.82 -0.59
N TYR A 451 -3.55 36.15 -0.87
CA TYR A 451 -4.10 35.11 -0.02
C TYR A 451 -4.06 33.78 -0.79
N PRO A 452 -3.42 32.73 -0.24
CA PRO A 452 -3.40 31.43 -0.89
C PRO A 452 -4.82 30.88 -1.00
N VAL A 453 -5.09 30.18 -2.10
CA VAL A 453 -6.36 29.52 -2.35
C VAL A 453 -6.13 28.02 -2.23
N GLN A 454 -6.93 27.36 -1.40
CA GLN A 454 -6.96 25.90 -1.27
C GLN A 454 -8.15 25.35 -2.03
N PHE A 455 -8.00 24.19 -2.64
CA PHE A 455 -9.10 23.47 -3.27
C PHE A 455 -9.74 22.48 -2.30
N ARG A 456 -11.06 22.40 -2.30
CA ARG A 456 -11.85 21.40 -1.60
C ARG A 456 -12.98 20.94 -2.51
N GLY A 457 -13.10 19.65 -2.80
CA GLY A 457 -14.16 19.19 -3.69
C GLY A 457 -13.89 17.84 -4.33
N GLY A 458 -14.77 17.49 -5.28
CA GLY A 458 -14.63 16.30 -6.10
C GLY A 458 -13.92 16.64 -7.41
N LEU A 459 -13.02 15.76 -7.81
CA LEU A 459 -12.38 15.78 -9.11
C LEU A 459 -12.65 14.44 -9.78
N SER A 460 -12.93 14.47 -11.08
CA SER A 460 -13.02 13.26 -11.89
C SER A 460 -12.10 13.38 -13.11
N PRO A 461 -11.30 12.34 -13.41
CA PRO A 461 -10.55 12.30 -14.67
C PRO A 461 -11.51 12.45 -15.86
N SER A 462 -11.17 13.29 -16.83
CA SER A 462 -11.99 13.55 -18.01
C SER A 462 -11.12 13.80 -19.23
N GLY A 463 -11.00 12.78 -20.10
CA GLY A 463 -10.13 12.85 -21.28
C GLY A 463 -8.68 13.17 -20.93
N ASN A 464 -8.19 14.32 -21.42
CA ASN A 464 -6.82 14.79 -21.19
C ASN A 464 -6.68 15.68 -19.93
N GLY A 465 -7.74 15.85 -19.15
CA GLY A 465 -7.76 16.75 -18.01
C GLY A 465 -8.62 16.24 -16.86
N THR A 466 -9.08 17.20 -16.05
CA THR A 466 -9.83 16.98 -14.83
C THR A 466 -11.13 17.78 -14.90
N GLU A 467 -12.24 17.08 -14.69
CA GLU A 467 -13.55 17.70 -14.46
C GLU A 467 -13.70 18.03 -12.97
N ILE A 468 -14.13 19.26 -12.69
CA ILE A 468 -14.30 19.80 -11.36
C ILE A 468 -15.79 19.74 -11.03
N SER A 469 -16.14 18.97 -10.00
CA SER A 469 -17.53 18.71 -9.64
C SER A 469 -18.27 19.94 -9.10
N ASP A 470 -19.60 19.93 -9.18
CA ASP A 470 -20.46 21.04 -8.74
C ASP A 470 -20.39 21.37 -7.24
N ASN A 471 -19.91 20.45 -6.41
CA ASN A 471 -19.71 20.64 -4.97
C ASN A 471 -18.28 21.07 -4.63
N SER A 472 -17.51 21.53 -5.61
CA SER A 472 -16.14 21.97 -5.43
C SER A 472 -16.03 23.46 -5.06
N GLU A 473 -14.99 23.78 -4.33
CA GLU A 473 -14.82 25.05 -3.66
C GLU A 473 -13.35 25.47 -3.62
N PHE A 474 -13.13 26.78 -3.77
CA PHE A 474 -11.92 27.46 -3.36
C PHE A 474 -12.12 27.99 -1.94
N VAL A 475 -11.19 27.65 -1.04
CA VAL A 475 -11.16 28.04 0.37
C VAL A 475 -10.01 29.02 0.59
N ILE A 476 -10.32 30.19 1.14
CA ILE A 476 -9.37 31.28 1.37
C ILE A 476 -9.40 31.67 2.83
N GLU A 477 -8.26 31.50 3.51
CA GLU A 477 -8.12 31.85 4.92
C GLU A 477 -7.60 33.28 5.11
N GLY A 478 -8.12 33.96 6.14
CA GLY A 478 -7.62 35.26 6.57
C GLY A 478 -7.96 36.45 5.66
N LEU A 479 -8.87 36.29 4.70
CA LEU A 479 -9.36 37.38 3.86
C LEU A 479 -10.19 38.37 4.72
N PRO A 480 -9.83 39.67 4.77
CA PRO A 480 -10.39 40.60 5.75
C PRO A 480 -11.83 41.04 5.46
N HIS A 481 -12.27 40.97 4.20
CA HIS A 481 -13.62 41.30 3.76
C HIS A 481 -13.91 40.58 2.44
N ILE A 482 -15.19 40.33 2.18
CA ILE A 482 -15.68 39.66 0.96
C ILE A 482 -16.32 40.63 -0.03
N GLU A 483 -16.41 41.92 0.28
CA GLU A 483 -17.04 42.93 -0.58
C GLU A 483 -16.00 43.64 -1.45
N GLY A 484 -16.23 43.71 -2.76
CA GLY A 484 -15.39 44.49 -3.67
C GLY A 484 -14.88 43.69 -4.86
N GLU A 485 -13.82 44.19 -5.47
CA GLU A 485 -13.17 43.56 -6.63
C GLU A 485 -11.95 42.75 -6.20
N PHE A 486 -11.85 41.54 -6.74
CA PHE A 486 -10.75 40.62 -6.46
C PHE A 486 -10.15 40.11 -7.76
N LYS A 487 -8.84 39.89 -7.73
CA LYS A 487 -8.09 39.20 -8.78
C LYS A 487 -7.75 37.79 -8.31
N VAL A 488 -8.21 36.78 -9.03
CA VAL A 488 -7.77 35.39 -8.86
C VAL A 488 -6.71 35.10 -9.91
N VAL A 489 -5.62 34.46 -9.49
CA VAL A 489 -4.47 34.13 -10.34
C VAL A 489 -4.07 32.69 -10.10
N ARG A 490 -3.95 31.91 -11.18
CA ARG A 490 -3.23 30.63 -11.14
C ARG A 490 -1.75 30.90 -11.37
N THR A 491 -0.91 30.58 -10.40
CA THR A 491 0.54 30.81 -10.50
C THR A 491 1.26 29.64 -11.12
N LEU A 492 0.93 28.42 -10.68
CA LEU A 492 1.49 27.18 -11.20
C LEU A 492 0.36 26.26 -11.63
N MET A 493 0.61 25.48 -12.68
CA MET A 493 -0.30 24.48 -13.20
C MET A 493 0.46 23.19 -13.46
N GLU A 494 -0.10 22.05 -13.07
CA GLU A 494 0.48 20.75 -13.42
C GLU A 494 -0.16 20.22 -14.71
N ARG A 495 0.39 20.61 -15.86
CA ARG A 495 -0.14 20.27 -17.17
C ARG A 495 0.13 18.81 -17.53
N ILE A 496 -0.86 18.15 -18.14
CA ILE A 496 -0.77 16.75 -18.59
C ILE A 496 -0.41 16.69 -20.08
N TYR A 497 0.55 15.83 -20.44
CA TYR A 497 0.99 15.58 -21.81
C TYR A 497 0.80 14.10 -22.16
N THR A 498 -0.21 13.80 -22.99
CA THR A 498 -0.57 12.43 -23.39
C THR A 498 -0.38 12.13 -24.88
N SER A 499 0.09 13.10 -25.67
CA SER A 499 0.36 12.92 -27.10
C SER A 499 1.70 12.19 -27.30
N VAL A 500 1.73 10.92 -26.91
CA VAL A 500 2.91 10.06 -26.94
C VAL A 500 2.61 8.77 -27.71
N ASP A 501 3.66 8.15 -28.22
CA ASP A 501 3.63 6.88 -28.94
C ASP A 501 4.96 6.17 -28.66
N TRP A 502 5.02 5.49 -27.51
CA TRP A 502 6.21 4.74 -27.09
C TRP A 502 5.79 3.45 -26.39
N LYS A 503 6.25 2.33 -26.96
CA LYS A 503 5.95 0.98 -26.51
C LYS A 503 7.25 0.16 -26.55
N ILE A 504 7.49 -0.64 -25.52
CA ILE A 504 8.68 -1.50 -25.39
C ILE A 504 8.24 -2.91 -25.04
N ASP A 505 8.56 -3.87 -25.91
CA ASP A 505 8.42 -5.29 -25.61
C ASP A 505 9.52 -5.72 -24.62
N LEU A 506 9.11 -6.13 -23.41
CA LEU A 506 10.05 -6.57 -22.38
C LEU A 506 10.56 -8.00 -22.60
N ASN A 507 10.16 -8.67 -23.68
CA ASN A 507 10.72 -9.96 -24.09
C ASN A 507 11.92 -9.78 -25.06
N GLU A 508 11.99 -8.68 -25.80
CA GLU A 508 13.06 -8.47 -26.79
C GLU A 508 14.43 -8.31 -26.10
N LYS A 509 15.43 -9.07 -26.59
CA LYS A 509 16.80 -9.13 -26.03
C LYS A 509 17.75 -8.11 -26.64
#